data_AF-A0A2G2ZPP3-F1
#
_entry.id   AF-A0A2G2ZPP3-F1
#
_cell.length_a   1.000
_cell.length_b   1.000
_cell.length_c   1.000
_cell.angle_alpha   90.00
_cell.angle_beta   90.00
_cell.angle_gamma   90.00
#
_symmetry.space_group_name_H-M   'P 1'
#
loop_
_entity.id
_entity.type
_entity.pdbx_description
1 polymer ?
#
loop_
_entity_poly.entity_id
_entity_poly.type
_entity_poly.pdbx_seq_one_letter_code
_entity_poly.pdbx_strand_id
1 'polypeptide(L)'
;MTSGAERFRCPEVLFQPSLVGKEPIGIHEKTYSSIMRCDVDIKKNLFANIVHNGGSTMFLGLAERMNQEIFALAPSNMRIEVHTTRKW
;
A
#
# COMPACT_ATOMS: atom_id res chain seq x y z
N MET A 1 16.09 7.34 24.85
CA MET A 1 15.15 6.38 24.22
C MET A 1 15.18 6.64 22.72
N THR A 2 15.92 5.82 21.98
CA THR A 2 16.19 6.03 20.55
C THR A 2 15.06 5.42 19.70
N SER A 3 13.91 6.10 19.63
CA SER A 3 12.81 5.75 18.73
C SER A 3 13.15 6.10 17.27
N GLY A 4 14.22 5.52 16.75
CA GLY A 4 14.64 5.60 15.35
C GLY A 4 14.15 4.40 14.56
N ALA A 5 14.42 3.18 15.03
CA ALA A 5 14.12 1.95 14.30
C ALA A 5 12.61 1.61 14.26
N GLU A 6 11.86 1.92 15.31
CA GLU A 6 10.43 1.57 15.40
C GLU A 6 9.56 2.34 14.40
N ARG A 7 9.94 3.58 14.07
CA ARG A 7 9.24 4.40 13.06
C ARG A 7 9.34 3.81 11.65
N PHE A 8 10.40 3.06 11.36
CA PHE A 8 10.58 2.37 10.07
C PHE A 8 10.06 0.93 10.11
N ARG A 9 10.18 0.23 11.25
CA ARG A 9 9.70 -1.15 11.39
C ARG A 9 8.18 -1.27 11.37
N CYS A 10 7.45 -0.33 11.97
CA CYS A 10 5.99 -0.36 11.99
C CYS A 10 5.34 -0.33 10.59
N PRO A 11 5.72 0.57 9.66
CA PRO A 11 5.20 0.51 8.30
C PRO A 11 5.75 -0.70 7.53
N GLU A 12 6.98 -1.16 7.77
CA GLU A 12 7.56 -2.29 7.03
C GLU A 12 6.81 -3.60 7.28
N VAL A 13 6.29 -3.82 8.49
CA VAL A 13 5.45 -4.99 8.81
C VAL A 13 4.14 -5.01 7.99
N LEU A 14 3.65 -3.86 7.53
CA LEU A 14 2.47 -3.81 6.67
C LEU A 14 2.76 -4.34 5.26
N PHE A 15 3.97 -4.14 4.76
CA PHE A 15 4.41 -4.62 3.45
C PHE A 15 5.05 -6.00 3.53
N GLN A 16 5.76 -6.31 4.62
CA GLN A 16 6.44 -7.59 4.85
C GLN A 16 6.03 -8.19 6.21
N PRO A 17 4.85 -8.83 6.29
CA PRO A 17 4.34 -9.41 7.53
C PRO A 17 5.20 -10.55 8.09
N SER A 18 6.02 -11.17 7.23
CA SER A 18 7.02 -12.18 7.61
C SER A 18 8.01 -11.67 8.67
N LEU A 19 8.25 -10.35 8.76
CA LEU A 19 9.12 -9.74 9.77
C LEU A 19 8.63 -9.93 11.22
N VAL A 20 7.35 -10.23 11.41
CA VAL A 20 6.74 -10.51 12.72
C VAL A 20 6.24 -11.94 12.82
N GLY A 21 6.67 -12.83 11.91
CA GLY A 21 6.24 -14.22 11.87
C GLY A 21 4.75 -14.39 11.56
N LYS A 22 4.13 -13.41 10.91
CA LYS A 22 2.73 -13.52 10.47
C LYS A 22 2.67 -13.97 9.02
N GLU A 23 1.72 -14.86 8.74
CA GLU A 23 1.51 -15.47 7.42
C GLU A 23 0.72 -14.68 6.35
N PRO A 24 0.01 -13.57 6.61
CA PRO A 24 -0.68 -12.88 5.53
C PRO A 24 0.32 -12.19 4.60
N ILE A 25 -0.02 -12.13 3.32
CA ILE A 25 0.68 -11.28 2.33
C ILE A 25 0.58 -9.79 2.69
N GLY A 26 1.52 -9.00 2.18
CA GLY A 26 1.58 -7.56 2.42
C GLY A 26 0.34 -6.81 1.93
N ILE A 27 0.12 -5.60 2.45
CA ILE A 27 -1.04 -4.77 2.06
C ILE A 27 -1.05 -4.45 0.56
N HIS A 28 0.13 -4.25 -0.04
CA HIS A 28 0.32 -3.98 -1.46
C HIS A 28 -0.13 -5.16 -2.32
N GLU A 29 0.29 -6.38 -1.99
CA GLU A 29 -0.14 -7.60 -2.67
C GLU A 29 -1.64 -7.86 -2.50
N LYS A 30 -2.19 -7.64 -1.29
CA LYS A 30 -3.64 -7.74 -1.04
C LYS A 30 -4.43 -6.78 -1.91
N THR A 31 -4.02 -5.52 -1.96
CA THR A 31 -4.66 -4.51 -2.82
C THR A 31 -4.56 -4.91 -4.29
N TYR A 32 -3.38 -5.28 -4.77
CA TYR A 32 -3.17 -5.72 -6.14
C TYR A 32 -4.04 -6.94 -6.51
N SER A 33 -4.01 -7.99 -5.67
CA SER A 33 -4.81 -9.20 -5.87
C SER A 33 -6.31 -8.89 -5.90
N SER A 34 -6.77 -7.99 -5.04
CA SER A 34 -8.18 -7.56 -5.02
C SER A 34 -8.57 -6.86 -6.32
N ILE A 35 -7.73 -5.95 -6.83
CA ILE A 35 -7.96 -5.26 -8.10
C ILE A 35 -7.88 -6.27 -9.27
N MET A 36 -6.96 -7.23 -9.23
CA MET A 36 -6.84 -8.25 -10.27
C MET A 36 -8.05 -9.18 -10.38
N ARG A 37 -8.77 -9.39 -9.27
CA ARG A 37 -10.03 -10.17 -9.23
C ARG A 37 -11.25 -9.39 -9.73
N CYS A 38 -11.14 -8.07 -9.84
CA CYS A 38 -12.19 -7.23 -10.43
C CYS A 38 -12.24 -7.35 -11.96
N ASP A 39 -13.29 -6.81 -12.57
CA ASP A 39 -13.44 -6.77 -14.03
C ASP A 39 -12.36 -5.87 -14.68
N VAL A 40 -11.89 -6.25 -15.87
CA VAL A 40 -10.85 -5.53 -16.62
C VAL A 40 -11.23 -4.09 -16.91
N ASP A 41 -12.52 -3.81 -17.11
CA ASP A 41 -13.03 -2.47 -17.40
C ASP A 41 -12.86 -1.52 -16.21
N ILE A 42 -12.96 -2.03 -14.98
CA ILE A 42 -12.83 -1.21 -13.77
C ILE A 42 -11.41 -1.19 -13.21
N LYS A 43 -10.54 -2.15 -13.56
CA LYS A 43 -9.14 -2.22 -13.07
C LYS A 43 -8.40 -0.91 -13.26
N LYS A 44 -8.47 -0.31 -14.44
CA LYS A 44 -7.78 0.96 -14.74
C LYS A 44 -8.24 2.07 -13.80
N ASN A 45 -9.55 2.15 -13.54
CA ASN A 45 -10.12 3.15 -12.66
C ASN A 45 -9.71 2.89 -11.19
N LEU A 46 -9.68 1.63 -10.78
CA LEU A 46 -9.26 1.24 -9.43
C LEU A 46 -7.79 1.57 -9.15
N PHE A 47 -6.88 1.30 -10.09
CA PHE A 47 -5.46 1.67 -9.93
C PHE A 47 -5.24 3.18 -9.86
N ALA A 48 -6.01 3.95 -10.63
CA ALA A 48 -5.93 5.41 -10.65
C ALA A 48 -6.63 6.08 -9.45
N ASN A 49 -7.31 5.33 -8.57
CA ASN A 49 -8.08 5.91 -7.45
C ASN A 49 -7.93 5.09 -6.17
N ILE A 50 -6.70 4.72 -5.80
CA ILE A 50 -6.46 3.97 -4.56
C ILE A 50 -6.51 4.95 -3.39
N VAL A 51 -7.51 4.84 -2.52
CA VAL A 51 -7.64 5.69 -1.33
C VAL A 51 -7.31 4.90 -0.07
N HIS A 52 -6.31 5.37 0.68
CA HIS A 52 -5.97 4.84 2.00
C HIS A 52 -6.54 5.77 3.08
N ASN A 53 -7.26 5.18 4.03
CA ASN A 53 -7.85 5.86 5.19
C ASN A 53 -7.57 5.07 6.47
N GLY A 54 -7.35 5.76 7.59
CA GLY A 54 -7.10 5.18 8.91
C GLY A 54 -5.88 5.79 9.61
N GLY A 55 -5.68 5.49 10.90
CA GLY A 55 -4.56 6.05 11.68
C GLY A 55 -3.17 5.73 11.12
N SER A 56 -3.04 4.61 10.38
CA SER A 56 -1.79 4.22 9.71
C SER A 56 -1.42 5.15 8.54
N THR A 57 -2.34 5.93 7.97
CA THR A 57 -2.02 6.87 6.88
C THR A 57 -1.20 8.08 7.36
N MET A 58 -1.07 8.24 8.68
CA MET A 58 -0.22 9.25 9.32
C MET A 58 1.26 8.87 9.28
N PHE A 59 1.62 7.65 8.87
CA PHE A 59 3.01 7.29 8.64
C PHE A 59 3.56 8.08 7.44
N LEU A 60 4.60 8.88 7.70
CA LEU A 60 5.33 9.62 6.68
C LEU A 60 5.89 8.65 5.62
N GLY A 61 5.63 8.94 4.34
CA GLY A 61 6.11 8.14 3.21
C GLY A 61 5.30 6.86 2.91
N LEU A 62 4.21 6.58 3.64
CA LEU A 62 3.38 5.40 3.35
C LEU A 62 2.72 5.48 1.96
N ALA A 63 2.27 6.67 1.56
CA ALA A 63 1.65 6.91 0.26
C ALA A 63 2.64 6.62 -0.88
N GLU A 64 3.84 7.22 -0.83
CA GLU A 64 4.91 6.96 -1.80
C GLU A 64 5.31 5.49 -1.83
N ARG A 65 5.49 4.85 -0.67
CA ARG A 65 5.83 3.43 -0.60
C ARG A 65 4.76 2.56 -1.26
N MET A 66 3.49 2.76 -0.92
CA MET A 66 2.39 2.01 -1.51
C MET A 66 2.33 2.22 -3.03
N ASN A 67 2.56 3.45 -3.49
CA ASN A 67 2.58 3.74 -4.92
C ASN A 67 3.71 2.99 -5.64
N GLN A 68 4.93 2.99 -5.08
CA GLN A 68 6.06 2.24 -5.63
C GLN A 68 5.81 0.73 -5.70
N GLU A 69 5.26 0.14 -4.65
CA GLU A 69 4.96 -1.30 -4.61
C GLU A 69 3.89 -1.69 -5.62
N ILE A 70 2.80 -0.90 -5.71
CA ILE A 70 1.75 -1.15 -6.70
C ILE A 70 2.26 -0.91 -8.12
N PHE A 71 3.13 0.08 -8.33
CA PHE A 71 3.80 0.31 -9.62
C PHE A 71 4.70 -0.86 -10.04
N ALA A 72 5.39 -1.50 -9.09
CA ALA A 72 6.19 -2.67 -9.36
C ALA A 72 5.35 -3.91 -9.74
N LEU A 73 4.12 -4.03 -9.21
CA LEU A 73 3.22 -5.15 -9.47
C LEU A 73 2.29 -4.95 -10.68
N ALA A 74 1.93 -3.71 -10.99
CA ALA A 74 0.99 -3.39 -12.05
C ALA A 74 1.65 -3.44 -13.45
N PRO A 75 0.92 -3.84 -14.49
CA PRO A 75 1.42 -3.78 -15.86
C PRO A 75 1.71 -2.32 -16.28
N SER A 76 2.73 -2.14 -17.13
CA SER A 76 3.37 -0.85 -17.48
C SER A 76 2.47 0.23 -18.09
N ASN A 77 1.20 -0.08 -18.36
CA ASN A 77 0.22 0.81 -18.99
C ASN A 77 -0.93 1.24 -18.03
N MET A 78 -0.74 1.05 -16.73
CA MET A 78 -1.69 1.49 -15.69
C MET A 78 -1.20 2.77 -15.02
N ARG A 79 -2.09 3.78 -14.98
CA ARG A 79 -1.90 4.98 -14.16
C ARG A 79 -2.24 4.61 -12.72
N ILE A 80 -1.32 4.88 -11.80
CA ILE A 80 -1.44 4.49 -10.39
C ILE A 80 -1.39 5.76 -9.56
N GLU A 81 -2.45 6.02 -8.81
CA GLU A 81 -2.54 7.17 -7.91
C GLU A 81 -3.04 6.69 -6.55
N VAL A 82 -2.24 6.96 -5.52
CA VAL A 82 -2.54 6.62 -4.14
C VAL A 82 -2.80 7.89 -3.35
N HIS A 83 -4.03 8.04 -2.88
CA HIS A 83 -4.46 9.18 -2.06
C HIS A 83 -4.56 8.75 -0.60
N THR A 84 -3.87 9.45 0.29
CA THR A 84 -4.04 9.28 1.74
C THR A 84 -4.88 10.40 2.30
N THR A 85 -5.98 10.09 2.97
CA THR A 85 -6.72 11.11 3.71
C THR A 85 -6.00 11.39 5.03
N ARG A 86 -5.48 12.62 5.18
CA ARG A 86 -5.04 13.18 6.46
C ARG A 86 -6.19 14.03 6.97
N LYS A 87 -7.05 13.47 7.84
CA LYS A 87 -7.95 14.29 8.65
C LYS A 87 -7.20 14.68 9.92
N TRP A 88 -7.05 15.99 10.10
CA TRP A 88 -6.66 16.63 11.36
C TRP A 88 -7.86 16.68 12.30
#